data_AF-A0A355CQ03-F1
#
_entry.id   AF-A0A355CQ03-F1
#
_cell.length_a   1.000
_cell.length_b   1.000
_cell.length_c   1.000
_cell.angle_alpha   90.00
_cell.angle_beta   90.00
_cell.angle_gamma   90.00
#
_symmetry.space_group_name_H-M   'P 1'
#
loop_
_entity.id
_entity.type
_entity.pdbx_description
1 polymer ?
#
loop_
_entity_poly.entity_id
_entity_poly.type
_entity_poly.pdbx_seq_one_letter_code
_entity_poly.pdbx_strand_id
1 'polypeptide(L)'
;MSPASRRNKRRQLLELYGNHCHWCNKSMQKSERTIEHLLPKSRGGSNALSNLRLACFSCNNSRGNSLLPPPGKNLRTQGSQSYEKIA
;
A
#
# COMPACT_ATOMS: atom_id res chain seq x y z
N MET A 1 -12.77 2.55 -8.22
CA MET A 1 -11.75 3.56 -8.59
C MET A 1 -11.52 3.43 -10.08
N SER A 2 -11.73 4.51 -10.82
CA SER A 2 -11.52 4.53 -12.27
C SER A 2 -10.02 4.43 -12.64
N PRO A 3 -9.68 4.04 -13.88
CA PRO A 3 -8.29 3.99 -14.35
C PRO A 3 -7.54 5.32 -14.18
N ALA A 4 -8.18 6.46 -14.49
CA ALA A 4 -7.60 7.79 -14.32
C ALA A 4 -7.31 8.11 -12.85
N SER A 5 -8.27 7.83 -11.96
CA SER A 5 -8.09 8.04 -10.52
C SER A 5 -6.95 7.18 -9.95
N ARG A 6 -6.83 5.92 -10.41
CA ARG A 6 -5.71 5.03 -10.03
C ARG A 6 -4.36 5.61 -10.45
N ARG A 7 -4.26 6.19 -11.65
CA ARG A 7 -3.03 6.81 -12.15
C ARG A 7 -2.63 8.01 -11.29
N ASN A 8 -3.57 8.89 -10.96
CA ASN A 8 -3.31 10.06 -10.11
C ASN A 8 -2.90 9.65 -8.69
N LYS A 9 -3.61 8.70 -8.06
CA LYS A 9 -3.23 8.17 -6.74
C LYS A 9 -1.83 7.58 -6.74
N ARG A 10 -1.44 6.81 -7.77
CA ARG A 10 -0.09 6.26 -7.86
C ARG A 10 0.98 7.37 -7.91
N ARG A 11 0.73 8.46 -8.64
CA ARG A 11 1.63 9.63 -8.67
C ARG A 11 1.76 10.27 -7.29
N GLN A 12 0.65 10.53 -6.61
CA GLN A 12 0.64 11.11 -5.25
C GLN A 12 1.40 10.22 -4.25
N LEU A 13 1.21 8.90 -4.31
CA LEU A 13 1.90 7.97 -3.42
C LEU A 13 3.41 7.92 -3.68
N LEU A 14 3.84 8.03 -4.94
CA LEU A 14 5.27 8.11 -5.28
C LEU A 14 5.91 9.39 -4.73
N GLU A 15 5.20 10.50 -4.79
CA GLU A 15 5.64 11.79 -4.28
C GLU A 15 5.74 11.79 -2.74
N LEU A 16 4.75 11.20 -2.06
CA LEU A 16 4.70 11.15 -0.59
C LEU A 16 5.63 10.13 0.05
N TYR A 17 5.77 8.94 -0.57
CA TYR A 17 6.42 7.79 0.07
C TYR A 17 7.61 7.23 -0.72
N GLY A 18 7.88 7.78 -1.91
CA GLY A 18 8.95 7.31 -2.78
C GLY A 18 8.63 6.00 -3.50
N ASN A 19 9.66 5.42 -4.14
CA ASN A 19 9.55 4.25 -5.02
C ASN A 19 9.89 2.91 -4.35
N HIS A 20 9.60 2.77 -3.06
CA HIS A 20 9.92 1.56 -2.28
C HIS A 20 8.66 0.81 -1.89
N CYS A 21 8.72 -0.52 -1.90
CA CYS A 21 7.60 -1.34 -1.43
C CYS A 21 7.39 -1.10 0.07
N HIS A 22 6.16 -0.79 0.49
CA HIS A 22 5.81 -0.57 1.90
C HIS A 22 6.21 -1.75 2.80
N TRP A 23 6.09 -2.97 2.30
CA TRP A 23 6.32 -4.19 3.06
C TRP A 23 7.78 -4.64 3.10
N CYS A 24 8.44 -4.74 1.94
CA CYS A 24 9.80 -5.28 1.86
C CYS A 24 10.91 -4.22 1.68
N ASN A 25 10.53 -2.95 1.54
CA ASN A 25 11.42 -1.81 1.30
C ASN A 25 12.31 -1.88 0.04
N LYS A 26 12.15 -2.90 -0.81
CA LYS A 26 12.89 -2.96 -2.07
C LYS A 26 12.38 -1.87 -3.01
N SER A 27 13.31 -1.24 -3.74
CA SER A 27 12.97 -0.38 -4.88
C SER A 27 12.20 -1.21 -5.91
N MET A 28 11.20 -0.60 -6.54
CA MET A 28 10.30 -1.31 -7.46
C MET A 28 10.43 -0.78 -8.87
N GLN A 29 10.37 -1.69 -9.85
CA GLN A 29 10.18 -1.28 -11.24
C GLN A 29 8.74 -0.80 -11.48
N LYS A 30 8.52 -0.02 -12.53
CA LYS A 30 7.20 0.54 -12.85
C LYS A 30 6.12 -0.53 -13.02
N SER A 31 6.47 -1.69 -13.59
CA SER A 31 5.60 -2.85 -13.82
C SER A 31 5.18 -3.54 -12.52
N GLU A 32 6.02 -3.52 -11.48
CA GLU A 32 5.76 -4.19 -10.20
C GLU A 32 4.91 -3.36 -9.25
N ARG A 33 4.76 -2.05 -9.53
CA ARG A 33 4.08 -1.10 -8.64
C ARG A 33 2.58 -1.30 -8.60
N THR A 34 2.11 -1.81 -7.47
CA THR A 34 0.70 -1.89 -7.13
C THR A 34 0.32 -0.85 -6.08
N ILE A 35 -0.96 -0.49 -6.03
CA ILE A 35 -1.53 0.29 -4.93
C ILE A 35 -2.07 -0.73 -3.92
N GLU A 36 -1.61 -0.61 -2.68
CA GLU A 36 -1.96 -1.44 -1.54
C GLU A 36 -2.93 -0.68 -0.64
N HIS A 37 -3.95 -1.36 -0.15
CA HIS A 37 -4.88 -0.85 0.85
C HIS A 37 -4.48 -1.38 2.23
N LEU A 38 -4.08 -0.51 3.15
CA LEU A 38 -3.66 -0.90 4.50
C LEU A 38 -4.79 -1.61 5.26
N LEU A 39 -5.99 -1.05 5.25
CA LEU A 39 -7.24 -1.75 5.52
C LEU A 39 -7.81 -2.23 4.18
N PRO A 40 -7.94 -3.55 3.92
CA PRO A 40 -8.46 -4.04 2.66
C PRO A 40 -9.86 -3.52 2.35
N LYS A 41 -10.16 -3.32 1.07
CA LYS A 41 -11.47 -2.85 0.62
C LYS A 41 -12.63 -3.76 1.06
N SER A 42 -12.43 -5.07 1.04
CA SER A 42 -13.42 -6.05 1.50
C SER A 42 -13.71 -5.95 3.00
N ARG A 43 -12.90 -5.20 3.74
CA ARG A 43 -13.05 -4.91 5.16
C ARG A 43 -13.33 -3.43 5.45
N GLY A 44 -13.87 -2.70 4.46
CA GLY A 44 -14.29 -1.30 4.62
C GLY A 44 -13.22 -0.25 4.30
N GLY A 45 -12.05 -0.65 3.80
CA GLY A 45 -10.96 0.28 3.50
C GLY A 45 -11.28 1.36 2.47
N SER A 46 -11.00 2.62 2.80
CA SER A 46 -11.20 3.78 1.91
C SER A 46 -10.11 3.89 0.82
N ASN A 47 -10.33 4.74 -0.20
CA ASN A 47 -9.29 5.10 -1.19
C ASN A 47 -8.56 6.41 -0.82
N ALA A 48 -8.63 6.81 0.45
CA ALA A 48 -7.90 7.97 0.97
C ALA A 48 -6.39 7.68 0.97
N LEU A 49 -5.55 8.70 0.79
CA LEU A 49 -4.10 8.50 0.78
C LEU A 49 -3.56 7.94 2.10
N SER A 50 -4.24 8.24 3.22
CA SER A 50 -3.96 7.65 4.54
C SER A 50 -4.02 6.12 4.53
N ASN A 51 -4.98 5.54 3.81
CA ASN A 51 -5.16 4.09 3.68
C ASN A 51 -4.34 3.45 2.55
N LEU A 52 -3.68 4.24 1.70
CA LEU A 52 -3.01 3.73 0.51
C LEU A 52 -1.49 3.75 0.66
N ARG A 53 -0.83 2.72 0.13
CA ARG A 53 0.62 2.63 -0.02
C ARG A 53 1.00 2.05 -1.37
N LEU A 54 2.27 2.14 -1.73
CA LEU A 54 2.83 1.37 -2.84
C LEU A 54 3.38 0.04 -2.32
N ALA A 55 3.09 -1.04 -3.03
CA ALA A 55 3.68 -2.35 -2.76
C ALA A 55 4.07 -3.03 -4.07
N CYS A 56 5.09 -3.89 -4.00
CA CYS A 56 5.43 -4.73 -5.13
C CYS A 56 4.34 -5.79 -5.31
N PHE A 57 4.13 -6.24 -6.55
CA PHE A 57 3.14 -7.25 -6.88
C PHE A 57 3.23 -8.49 -5.98
N SER A 58 4.45 -9.02 -5.75
CA SER A 58 4.67 -10.20 -4.92
C SER A 58 4.16 -10.02 -3.47
N CYS A 59 4.50 -8.90 -2.82
CA CYS A 59 4.06 -8.65 -1.44
C CYS A 59 2.54 -8.42 -1.37
N ASN A 60 1.99 -7.60 -2.26
CA ASN A 60 0.55 -7.32 -2.29
C ASN A 60 -0.26 -8.60 -2.54
N ASN A 61 0.14 -9.39 -3.55
CA ASN A 61 -0.52 -10.64 -3.88
C ASN A 61 -0.45 -11.67 -2.74
N SER A 62 0.71 -11.78 -2.07
CA SER A 62 0.89 -12.69 -0.94
C SER A 62 0.10 -12.29 0.31
N ARG A 63 -0.23 -11.00 0.48
CA ARG A 63 -1.06 -10.49 1.58
C ARG A 63 -2.55 -10.73 1.33
N GLY A 64 -2.99 -10.54 0.09
CA GLY A 64 -4.42 -10.62 -0.27
C GLY A 64 -5.28 -9.66 0.56
N ASN A 65 -6.39 -10.16 1.11
CA ASN A 65 -7.33 -9.39 1.93
C ASN A 65 -7.07 -9.51 3.45
N SER A 66 -5.84 -9.85 3.84
CA SER A 66 -5.45 -9.97 5.25
C SER A 66 -5.30 -8.60 5.90
N LEU A 67 -5.65 -8.51 7.20
CA LEU A 67 -5.32 -7.35 8.03
C LEU A 67 -3.83 -7.32 8.44
N LEU A 68 -3.16 -8.47 8.36
CA LEU A 68 -1.76 -8.62 8.71
C LEU A 68 -0.84 -8.28 7.51
N PRO A 69 0.46 -8.05 7.75
CA PRO A 69 1.46 -7.98 6.68
C PRO A 69 1.50 -9.25 5.82
N PRO A 70 2.11 -9.19 4.62
CA PRO A 70 2.46 -10.39 3.87
C PRO A 70 3.38 -11.31 4.70
N PRO A 71 3.31 -12.64 4.51
CA PRO A 71 4.19 -13.61 5.15
C PRO A 71 5.68 -13.24 5.08
N GLY A 72 6.38 -13.38 6.21
CA GLY A 72 7.80 -13.06 6.33
C GLY A 72 8.12 -11.58 6.11
N LYS A 73 7.15 -10.68 6.32
CA LYS A 73 7.33 -9.22 6.34
C LYS A 73 6.78 -8.70 7.66
N ASN A 74 7.44 -7.69 8.21
CA ASN A 74 7.01 -7.04 9.45
C ASN A 74 6.21 -5.77 9.12
N LEU A 75 5.29 -5.38 10.01
CA LEU A 75 4.68 -4.05 9.96
C LEU A 75 5.82 -3.04 10.05
N ARG A 76 6.09 -2.31 8.97
CA ARG A 76 7.03 -1.20 9.06
C ARG A 76 6.40 -0.10 9.89
N THR A 77 6.90 0.08 11.11
CA THR A 77 6.73 1.30 11.92
C THR A 77 7.54 2.43 11.28
N GLN A 78 7.12 2.89 10.12
CA GLN A 78 7.60 4.16 9.58
C GLN A 78 6.89 5.26 10.38
N GLY A 79 7.53 5.72 11.47
CA GLY A 79 7.16 6.91 12.25
C GLY A 79 5.66 7.04 12.59
N SER A 80 5.25 6.55 13.77
CA SER A 80 4.02 6.98 14.46
C SER A 80 2.75 7.17 13.61
N GLN A 81 2.46 6.29 12.64
CA GLN A 81 1.11 6.14 12.09
C GLN A 81 0.54 4.83 12.60
N SER A 82 -0.06 4.90 13.79
CA SER A 82 -0.90 3.82 14.30
C SER A 82 -2.05 3.61 13.31
N TYR A 83 -2.23 2.37 12.88
CA TYR A 83 -3.30 1.94 11.97
C TYR A 83 -4.71 2.20 12.55
N GLU A 84 -4.79 2.60 13.83
CA GLU A 84 -5.99 2.98 14.57
C GLU A 84 -6.77 4.15 13.97
N LYS A 85 -6.16 4.95 13.08
CA LYS A 85 -6.80 6.10 12.41
C LYS A 85 -7.17 5.85 10.94
N ILE A 86 -7.12 4.60 10.48
CA ILE A 86 -7.46 4.24 9.10
C ILE A 86 -8.93 3.80 9.05
N ALA A 87 -9.83 4.79 9.04
CA ALA A 87 -11.25 4.65 8.74
C ALA A 87 -11.57 5.57 7.55
#